data_AF-A0A6L6LY76-F1
#
_entry.id   AF-A0A6L6LY76-F1
#
_cell.length_a   1.000
_cell.length_b   1.000
_cell.length_c   1.000
_cell.angle_alpha   90.00
_cell.angle_beta   90.00
_cell.angle_gamma   90.00
#
_symmetry.space_group_name_H-M   'P 1'
#
loop_
_entity.id
_entity.type
_entity.pdbx_description
1 polymer ?
#
loop_
_entity_poly.entity_id
_entity_poly.type
_entity_poly.pdbx_seq_one_letter_code
_entity_poly.pdbx_strand_id
1 'polypeptide(L)'
;MEVPDANETLAEETNVQLRMLTTMDGSFASSGIGNEDGYYSLRFNDDGSANILYTDRSSRQTVYLSNQISSSHDNATDTSWIEDGATYLMADENSLYFAQSFVGRNMEPTDKIWRLDPNGENRKILMELEPNQRLPQAVASDGAYLYMVIETVSQDASSSYSLYRTSIASGEKEKITDLAGNEFLIGAYKEWLVFKSTPAFESMTESDTCGSLFLFSIKDCRKQILLKWSPETHYGIVHEGRYYYLQCDFDIRSAQLYSLNLENGDTVCIKSGLPIGDSLDTTYFEGIYDGKFLYYVGSADSENVLAIHYAGYAVSSSDGALEEVTLTSNFQGETYVKILWEFKDCFLVRTGEVIETKVLEGIDGTSYTAKIPAPQWALIAKEDFWSNNPNYQTISPVAD
;
A
#
# COMPACT_ATOMS: atom_id res chain seq x y z
N MET A 1 39.04 0.78 52.86
CA MET A 1 37.59 1.05 52.76
C MET A 1 37.34 1.24 51.27
N GLU A 2 37.03 0.14 50.60
CA GLU A 2 36.83 0.09 49.15
C GLU A 2 35.50 0.73 48.79
N VAL A 3 35.51 1.54 47.73
CA VAL A 3 34.34 2.12 47.09
C VAL A 3 33.88 1.11 46.03
N PRO A 4 32.59 0.75 45.92
CA PRO A 4 32.15 -0.20 44.91
C PRO A 4 32.16 0.42 43.52
N ASP A 5 32.65 -0.36 42.56
CA ASP A 5 32.57 -0.12 41.11
C ASP A 5 31.11 -0.01 40.65
N ALA A 6 30.78 1.11 40.01
CA ALA A 6 29.57 1.26 39.22
C ALA A 6 29.87 0.76 37.80
N ASN A 7 29.69 -0.54 37.58
CA ASN A 7 29.47 -1.07 36.23
C ASN A 7 28.02 -0.73 35.83
N GLU A 8 27.80 0.50 35.38
CA GLU A 8 26.67 0.79 34.50
C GLU A 8 26.99 0.18 33.13
N THR A 9 26.44 -1.00 32.88
CA THR A 9 26.22 -1.50 31.53
C THR A 9 25.33 -0.49 30.82
N LEU A 10 25.94 0.44 30.08
CA LEU A 10 25.28 1.18 29.01
C LEU A 10 24.72 0.14 28.04
N ALA A 11 23.41 -0.10 28.11
CA ALA A 11 22.70 -0.80 27.06
C ALA A 11 22.98 -0.03 25.77
N GLU A 12 23.55 -0.71 24.77
CA GLU A 12 23.59 -0.17 23.41
C GLU A 12 22.15 0.23 23.05
N GLU A 13 21.92 1.54 22.87
CA GLU A 13 20.69 2.00 22.24
C GLU A 13 20.68 1.42 20.83
N THR A 14 19.98 0.30 20.66
CA THR A 14 19.62 -0.19 19.34
C THR A 14 18.85 0.94 18.67
N ASN A 15 19.45 1.51 17.64
CA ASN A 15 18.86 2.61 16.88
C ASN A 15 17.66 2.03 16.12
N VAL A 16 16.47 2.14 16.70
CA VAL A 16 15.23 1.63 16.13
C VAL A 16 14.94 2.39 14.84
N GLN A 17 14.89 1.68 13.71
CA GLN A 17 14.58 2.25 12.42
C GLN A 17 13.31 1.61 11.87
N LEU A 18 12.21 2.36 11.95
CA LEU A 18 10.92 1.97 11.40
C LEU A 18 10.89 2.19 9.89
N ARG A 19 10.27 1.24 9.20
CA ARG A 19 9.93 1.31 7.78
C ARG A 19 8.51 0.79 7.54
N MET A 20 7.86 1.28 6.50
CA MET A 20 6.61 0.67 6.02
C MET A 20 6.93 -0.65 5.31
N LEU A 21 6.11 -1.67 5.56
CA LEU A 21 6.12 -2.93 4.79
C LEU A 21 5.05 -2.94 3.69
N THR A 22 4.05 -2.05 3.81
CA THR A 22 3.04 -1.78 2.79
C THR A 22 3.50 -0.67 1.86
N THR A 23 2.90 -0.59 0.67
CA THR A 23 3.16 0.47 -0.30
C THR A 23 2.78 1.85 0.24
N MET A 24 3.32 2.88 -0.41
CA MET A 24 3.30 4.26 0.10
C MET A 24 1.89 4.84 0.22
N ASP A 25 0.91 4.33 -0.52
CA ASP A 25 -0.47 4.83 -0.49
C ASP A 25 -1.13 4.69 0.88
N GLY A 26 -0.69 3.74 1.72
CA GLY A 26 -1.10 3.56 3.14
C GLY A 26 -2.60 3.37 3.35
N SER A 27 -3.39 3.51 2.29
CA SER A 27 -4.83 3.47 2.18
C SER A 27 -5.06 2.56 0.98
N PHE A 28 -5.58 1.38 1.27
CA PHE A 28 -5.88 0.26 0.37
C PHE A 28 -4.67 -0.59 -0.04
N ALA A 29 -4.18 -1.38 0.93
CA ALA A 29 -3.78 -2.78 0.77
C ALA A 29 -3.47 -3.21 -0.70
N SER A 30 -2.24 -2.98 -1.16
CA SER A 30 -1.80 -3.39 -2.50
C SER A 30 -1.78 -4.92 -2.62
N SER A 31 -2.28 -5.43 -3.76
CA SER A 31 -2.20 -6.86 -4.09
C SER A 31 -0.78 -7.32 -4.43
N GLY A 32 0.23 -6.43 -4.38
CA GLY A 32 1.62 -6.80 -4.59
C GLY A 32 2.65 -5.89 -3.94
N ILE A 33 3.87 -6.42 -3.85
CA ILE A 33 5.04 -5.83 -3.19
C ILE A 33 6.31 -6.38 -3.85
N GLY A 34 7.38 -5.62 -3.94
CA GLY A 34 8.62 -6.06 -4.61
C GLY A 34 9.90 -5.73 -3.86
N ASN A 35 11.00 -6.00 -4.55
CA ASN A 35 12.35 -5.56 -4.21
C ASN A 35 13.11 -5.27 -5.52
N GLU A 36 14.43 -5.13 -5.50
CA GLU A 36 15.20 -4.87 -6.74
C GLU A 36 15.25 -6.07 -7.71
N ASP A 37 15.02 -7.29 -7.22
CA ASP A 37 15.13 -8.52 -8.00
C ASP A 37 13.80 -8.89 -8.69
N GLY A 38 12.66 -8.54 -8.08
CA GLY A 38 11.36 -8.85 -8.65
C GLY A 38 10.18 -8.34 -7.84
N TYR A 39 8.99 -8.85 -8.19
CA TYR A 39 7.71 -8.38 -7.67
C TYR A 39 6.77 -9.55 -7.35
N TYR A 40 6.20 -9.55 -6.15
CA TYR A 40 5.20 -10.49 -5.68
C TYR A 40 3.79 -9.92 -5.89
N SER A 41 2.83 -10.79 -6.21
CA SER A 41 1.44 -10.39 -6.43
C SER A 41 0.45 -11.49 -6.11
N LEU A 42 -0.78 -11.12 -5.76
CA LEU A 42 -1.90 -12.06 -5.62
C LEU A 42 -2.65 -12.25 -6.94
N ARG A 43 -2.88 -13.52 -7.32
CA ARG A 43 -3.88 -13.95 -8.31
C ARG A 43 -5.08 -14.50 -7.55
N PHE A 44 -6.22 -13.82 -7.62
CA PHE A 44 -7.47 -14.32 -7.02
C PHE A 44 -8.13 -15.33 -7.96
N ASN A 45 -8.62 -16.43 -7.40
CA ASN A 45 -9.30 -17.50 -8.11
C ASN A 45 -10.82 -17.39 -7.91
N ASP A 46 -11.58 -18.00 -8.82
CA ASP A 46 -13.04 -17.89 -8.84
C ASP A 46 -13.73 -18.62 -7.66
N ASP A 47 -13.02 -19.55 -7.01
CA ASP A 47 -13.49 -20.31 -5.84
C ASP A 47 -13.23 -19.59 -4.50
N GLY A 48 -12.66 -18.37 -4.54
CA GLY A 48 -12.28 -17.59 -3.35
C GLY A 48 -10.82 -17.81 -2.92
N SER A 49 -10.17 -18.86 -3.42
CA SER A 49 -8.75 -19.10 -3.18
C SER A 49 -7.88 -18.05 -3.89
N ALA A 50 -6.59 -18.03 -3.58
CA ALA A 50 -5.63 -17.17 -4.28
C ALA A 50 -4.28 -17.87 -4.44
N ASN A 51 -3.46 -17.37 -5.36
CA ASN A 51 -2.07 -17.76 -5.48
C ASN A 51 -1.14 -16.54 -5.33
N ILE A 52 -0.01 -16.74 -4.68
CA ILE A 52 1.10 -15.79 -4.73
C ILE A 52 1.92 -16.08 -5.99
N LEU A 53 2.08 -15.08 -6.84
CA LEU A 53 2.95 -15.12 -8.01
C LEU A 53 4.22 -14.29 -7.75
N TYR A 54 5.29 -14.62 -8.48
CA TYR A 54 6.52 -13.85 -8.51
C TYR A 54 6.88 -13.50 -9.96
N THR A 55 7.13 -12.23 -10.20
CA THR A 55 7.67 -11.72 -11.47
C THR A 55 9.14 -11.42 -11.31
N ASP A 56 9.95 -12.24 -11.97
CA ASP A 56 11.40 -12.09 -12.00
C ASP A 56 11.78 -11.01 -13.02
N ARG A 57 12.46 -9.95 -12.55
CA ARG A 57 12.80 -8.79 -13.39
C ARG A 57 13.77 -9.16 -14.52
N SER A 58 14.73 -10.04 -14.24
CA SER A 58 15.84 -10.35 -15.16
C SER A 58 15.39 -11.20 -16.35
N SER A 59 14.64 -12.26 -16.06
CA SER A 59 14.08 -13.18 -17.05
C SER A 59 12.80 -12.65 -17.70
N ARG A 60 12.13 -11.67 -17.05
CA ARG A 60 10.84 -11.11 -17.46
C ARG A 60 9.74 -12.17 -17.54
N GLN A 61 9.69 -13.02 -16.52
CA GLN A 61 8.71 -14.11 -16.42
C GLN A 61 7.96 -14.02 -15.09
N THR A 62 6.65 -14.24 -15.15
CA THR A 62 5.82 -14.46 -13.97
C THR A 62 5.63 -15.95 -13.74
N VAL A 63 5.84 -16.40 -12.50
CA VAL A 63 5.66 -17.80 -12.08
C VAL A 63 4.84 -17.87 -10.79
N TYR A 64 4.23 -19.02 -10.51
CA TYR A 64 3.72 -19.31 -9.18
C TYR A 64 4.88 -19.32 -8.17
N LEU A 65 4.66 -18.80 -6.97
CA LEU A 65 5.64 -18.85 -5.88
C LEU A 65 5.69 -20.26 -5.26
N SER A 66 6.14 -21.21 -6.07
CA SER A 66 6.18 -22.64 -5.77
C SER A 66 7.45 -23.26 -6.29
N ASN A 67 8.02 -24.18 -5.51
CA ASN A 67 9.15 -25.01 -5.91
C ASN A 67 8.70 -26.29 -6.66
N GLN A 68 7.39 -26.52 -6.79
CA GLN A 68 6.81 -27.73 -7.37
C GLN A 68 6.47 -27.54 -8.86
N ILE A 69 7.37 -28.02 -9.73
CA ILE A 69 7.24 -27.88 -11.19
C ILE A 69 5.98 -28.57 -11.75
N SER A 70 5.50 -29.64 -11.11
CA SER A 70 4.36 -30.45 -11.59
C SER A 70 3.08 -30.23 -10.78
N SER A 71 3.01 -29.15 -10.00
CA SER A 71 1.83 -28.82 -9.21
C SER A 71 0.71 -28.30 -10.11
N SER A 72 -0.53 -28.59 -9.73
CA SER A 72 -1.73 -27.96 -10.30
C SER A 72 -2.00 -26.56 -9.71
N HIS A 73 -1.22 -26.15 -8.69
CA HIS A 73 -1.31 -24.86 -8.00
C HIS A 73 -2.69 -24.54 -7.40
N ASP A 74 -3.49 -25.57 -7.09
CA ASP A 74 -4.92 -25.46 -6.74
C ASP A 74 -5.25 -26.03 -5.35
N ASN A 75 -4.24 -26.35 -4.54
CA ASN A 75 -4.47 -26.97 -3.24
C ASN A 75 -3.34 -26.71 -2.24
N ALA A 76 -3.59 -27.08 -0.98
CA ALA A 76 -2.73 -26.81 0.18
C ALA A 76 -1.32 -27.42 0.12
N THR A 77 -1.03 -28.33 -0.82
CA THR A 77 0.32 -28.90 -0.99
C THR A 77 1.27 -27.96 -1.72
N ASP A 78 0.74 -26.91 -2.37
CA ASP A 78 1.50 -25.89 -3.08
C ASP A 78 1.74 -24.66 -2.19
N THR A 79 2.97 -24.14 -2.18
CA THR A 79 3.32 -22.98 -1.34
C THR A 79 2.73 -21.67 -1.84
N SER A 80 2.41 -21.57 -3.13
CA SER A 80 1.75 -20.38 -3.69
C SER A 80 0.28 -20.30 -3.31
N TRP A 81 -0.40 -21.45 -3.12
CA TRP A 81 -1.85 -21.52 -2.98
C TRP A 81 -2.34 -21.16 -1.57
N ILE A 82 -3.41 -20.38 -1.52
CA ILE A 82 -4.08 -19.86 -0.32
C ILE A 82 -5.56 -20.24 -0.42
N GLU A 83 -6.06 -21.01 0.56
CA GLU A 83 -7.42 -21.61 0.52
C GLU A 83 -8.56 -20.62 0.31
N ASP A 84 -8.56 -19.48 0.99
CA ASP A 84 -9.54 -18.39 0.84
C ASP A 84 -9.02 -17.11 1.52
N GLY A 85 -9.57 -15.95 1.17
CA GLY A 85 -9.54 -14.74 1.99
C GLY A 85 -8.20 -14.00 1.98
N ALA A 86 -7.28 -14.30 1.07
CA ALA A 86 -6.08 -13.47 0.90
C ALA A 86 -6.49 -12.03 0.58
N THR A 87 -5.84 -11.05 1.20
CA THR A 87 -6.19 -9.63 0.98
C THR A 87 -5.03 -8.84 0.37
N TYR A 88 -3.86 -8.83 1.02
CA TYR A 88 -2.70 -8.07 0.55
C TYR A 88 -1.37 -8.67 0.97
N LEU A 89 -0.31 -8.24 0.28
CA LEU A 89 1.07 -8.65 0.51
C LEU A 89 1.87 -7.55 1.21
N MET A 90 2.83 -7.97 2.01
CA MET A 90 3.83 -7.10 2.65
C MET A 90 5.17 -7.81 2.62
N ALA A 91 6.27 -7.07 2.53
CA ALA A 91 7.60 -7.67 2.53
C ALA A 91 8.59 -6.84 3.33
N ASP A 92 9.53 -7.54 3.95
CA ASP A 92 10.80 -6.99 4.38
C ASP A 92 11.96 -7.67 3.61
N GLU A 93 13.20 -7.31 3.91
CA GLU A 93 14.39 -7.88 3.23
C GLU A 93 14.50 -9.41 3.35
N ASN A 94 13.92 -10.00 4.40
CA ASN A 94 14.11 -11.40 4.78
C ASN A 94 12.83 -12.23 4.74
N SER A 95 11.66 -11.62 4.63
CA SER A 95 10.39 -12.32 4.77
C SER A 95 9.29 -11.68 3.93
N LEU A 96 8.44 -12.55 3.38
CA LEU A 96 7.17 -12.16 2.78
C LEU A 96 6.06 -12.44 3.79
N TYR A 97 5.04 -11.61 3.77
CA TYR A 97 3.85 -11.74 4.60
C TYR A 97 2.61 -11.55 3.75
N PHE A 98 1.52 -12.19 4.15
CA PHE A 98 0.20 -11.88 3.60
C PHE A 98 -0.84 -11.80 4.70
N ALA A 99 -1.78 -10.88 4.53
CA ALA A 99 -2.97 -10.82 5.35
C ALA A 99 -4.06 -11.74 4.76
N GLN A 100 -4.79 -12.40 5.64
CA GLN A 100 -5.91 -13.26 5.31
C GLN A 100 -7.11 -12.84 6.16
N SER A 101 -8.21 -12.45 5.51
CA SER A 101 -9.48 -12.08 6.12
C SER A 101 -10.58 -12.97 5.57
N PHE A 102 -11.22 -13.75 6.45
CA PHE A 102 -12.29 -14.65 6.03
C PHE A 102 -13.63 -13.90 5.95
N VAL A 103 -14.38 -14.13 4.86
CA VAL A 103 -15.78 -13.73 4.74
C VAL A 103 -16.62 -14.98 4.40
N GLY A 104 -16.57 -15.99 5.27
CA GLY A 104 -17.19 -17.30 5.06
C GLY A 104 -18.40 -17.59 5.97
N ARG A 105 -19.44 -18.24 5.43
CA ARG A 105 -20.80 -18.38 6.01
C ARG A 105 -20.95 -19.13 7.36
N ASN A 106 -19.92 -19.84 7.86
CA ASN A 106 -20.05 -20.75 9.01
C ASN A 106 -18.84 -20.77 9.97
N MET A 107 -17.86 -19.88 9.81
CA MET A 107 -16.73 -19.73 10.74
C MET A 107 -16.78 -18.33 11.33
N GLU A 108 -16.48 -18.18 12.63
CA GLU A 108 -16.20 -16.87 13.21
C GLU A 108 -14.95 -16.32 12.51
N PRO A 109 -15.06 -15.30 11.64
CA PRO A 109 -13.94 -14.88 10.81
C PRO A 109 -12.88 -14.21 11.69
N THR A 110 -11.67 -14.76 11.68
CA THR A 110 -10.49 -14.17 12.32
C THR A 110 -9.48 -13.77 11.26
N ASP A 111 -9.08 -12.49 11.28
CA ASP A 111 -8.01 -12.00 10.43
C ASP A 111 -6.67 -12.59 10.90
N LYS A 112 -5.83 -12.96 9.95
CA LYS A 112 -4.51 -13.56 10.19
C LYS A 112 -3.45 -12.85 9.39
N ILE A 113 -2.25 -12.80 9.96
CA ILE A 113 -1.04 -12.50 9.19
C ILE A 113 -0.19 -13.76 9.14
N TRP A 114 0.12 -14.18 7.92
CA TRP A 114 1.03 -15.26 7.64
C TRP A 114 2.41 -14.69 7.33
N ARG A 115 3.44 -15.45 7.70
CA ARG A 115 4.84 -15.18 7.36
C ARG A 115 5.40 -16.38 6.61
N LEU A 116 6.20 -16.10 5.60
CA LEU A 116 6.88 -17.09 4.77
C LEU A 116 8.24 -16.53 4.32
N ASP A 117 9.10 -17.42 3.87
CA ASP A 117 10.34 -17.04 3.22
C ASP A 117 10.03 -16.43 1.84
N PRO A 118 10.92 -15.59 1.28
CA PRO A 118 10.71 -14.96 -0.02
C PRO A 118 10.51 -15.94 -1.19
N ASN A 119 10.83 -17.23 -1.01
CA ASN A 119 10.63 -18.30 -2.00
C ASN A 119 9.29 -19.05 -1.84
N GLY A 120 8.44 -18.69 -0.86
CA GLY A 120 7.18 -19.39 -0.58
C GLY A 120 7.25 -20.40 0.58
N GLU A 121 8.46 -20.80 1.01
CA GLU A 121 8.64 -21.85 2.00
C GLU A 121 8.44 -21.36 3.45
N ASN A 122 8.45 -22.30 4.39
CA ASN A 122 8.37 -22.03 5.83
C ASN A 122 7.16 -21.18 6.27
N ARG A 123 6.07 -21.27 5.50
CA ARG A 123 4.81 -20.58 5.76
C ARG A 123 4.23 -20.97 7.12
N LYS A 124 3.95 -19.97 7.95
CA LYS A 124 3.31 -20.13 9.26
C LYS A 124 2.42 -18.93 9.60
N ILE A 125 1.42 -19.15 10.45
CA ILE A 125 0.65 -18.07 11.06
C ILE A 125 1.60 -17.32 12.01
N LEU A 126 1.76 -16.01 11.80
CA LEU A 126 2.50 -15.14 12.69
C LEU A 126 1.58 -14.61 13.80
N MET A 127 0.38 -14.18 13.44
CA MET A 127 -0.63 -13.72 14.39
C MET A 127 -2.03 -14.02 13.89
N GLU A 128 -2.93 -14.19 14.84
CA GLU A 128 -4.37 -14.33 14.63
C GLU A 128 -5.08 -13.28 15.50
N LEU A 129 -6.06 -12.60 14.92
CA LEU A 129 -6.88 -11.62 15.61
C LEU A 129 -8.07 -12.29 16.32
N GLU A 130 -8.58 -11.61 17.34
CA GLU A 130 -9.83 -12.02 17.99
C GLU A 130 -11.01 -11.89 17.00
N PRO A 131 -12.11 -12.65 17.16
CA PRO A 131 -13.24 -12.63 16.21
C PRO A 131 -13.88 -11.25 15.96
N ASN A 132 -13.75 -10.33 16.92
CA ASN A 132 -14.27 -8.97 16.83
C ASN A 132 -13.21 -7.94 16.41
N GLN A 133 -12.01 -8.39 16.01
CA GLN A 133 -10.91 -7.53 15.60
C GLN A 133 -10.64 -7.64 14.10
N ARG A 134 -10.28 -6.52 13.47
CA ARG A 134 -9.96 -6.44 12.05
C ARG A 134 -8.62 -5.76 11.81
N LEU A 135 -7.87 -6.25 10.82
CA LEU A 135 -6.63 -5.64 10.35
C LEU A 135 -6.95 -4.40 9.49
N PRO A 136 -6.48 -3.20 9.85
CA PRO A 136 -6.39 -2.08 8.95
C PRO A 136 -5.16 -2.22 8.05
N GLN A 137 -5.05 -1.30 7.09
CA GLN A 137 -4.37 -1.53 5.82
C GLN A 137 -2.86 -1.29 5.83
N ALA A 138 -2.32 -0.58 6.84
CA ALA A 138 -0.92 -0.16 6.87
C ALA A 138 -0.13 -0.89 7.96
N VAL A 139 1.07 -1.35 7.60
CA VAL A 139 1.97 -2.07 8.51
C VAL A 139 3.37 -1.49 8.44
N ALA A 140 3.93 -1.15 9.60
CA ALA A 140 5.32 -0.75 9.75
C ALA A 140 6.12 -1.83 10.50
N SER A 141 7.44 -1.77 10.41
CA SER A 141 8.34 -2.70 11.10
C SER A 141 9.65 -2.03 11.46
N ASP A 142 10.21 -2.41 12.61
CA ASP A 142 11.60 -2.13 13.01
C ASP A 142 12.53 -3.33 12.84
N GLY A 143 12.04 -4.42 12.24
CA GLY A 143 12.73 -5.70 12.08
C GLY A 143 12.57 -6.68 13.25
N ALA A 144 12.11 -6.22 14.42
CA ALA A 144 11.77 -7.07 15.56
C ALA A 144 10.26 -7.23 15.75
N TYR A 145 9.51 -6.17 15.46
CA TYR A 145 8.06 -6.08 15.62
C TYR A 145 7.39 -5.56 14.36
N LEU A 146 6.17 -6.07 14.10
CA LEU A 146 5.21 -5.42 13.21
C LEU A 146 4.37 -4.43 14.01
N TYR A 147 4.11 -3.25 13.46
CA TYR A 147 3.28 -2.21 14.05
C TYR A 147 2.08 -1.95 13.15
N MET A 148 0.89 -2.00 13.74
CA MET A 148 -0.37 -1.85 13.02
C MET A 148 -1.43 -1.29 13.93
N VAL A 149 -2.32 -0.49 13.36
CA VAL A 149 -3.60 -0.20 13.99
C VAL A 149 -4.41 -1.50 14.00
N ILE A 150 -5.35 -1.71 14.91
CA ILE A 150 -6.32 -2.81 14.87
C ILE A 150 -7.68 -2.21 15.22
N GLU A 151 -8.68 -2.46 14.38
CA GLU A 151 -10.06 -2.14 14.69
C GLU A 151 -10.61 -3.22 15.63
N THR A 152 -11.34 -2.82 16.66
CA THR A 152 -12.10 -3.71 17.54
C THR A 152 -13.55 -3.27 17.56
N VAL A 153 -14.44 -4.14 17.11
CA VAL A 153 -15.89 -3.94 17.08
C VAL A 153 -16.50 -4.45 18.38
N SER A 154 -17.28 -3.64 19.08
CA SER A 154 -18.02 -4.05 20.28
C SER A 154 -19.40 -4.59 19.96
N GLN A 155 -20.10 -5.12 20.97
CA GLN A 155 -21.43 -5.75 20.81
C GLN A 155 -22.50 -4.79 20.31
N ASP A 156 -22.35 -3.48 20.54
CA ASP A 156 -23.23 -2.43 20.04
C ASP A 156 -22.87 -1.96 18.63
N ALA A 157 -21.98 -2.69 17.95
CA ALA A 157 -21.44 -2.38 16.62
C ALA A 157 -20.66 -1.04 16.55
N SER A 158 -20.20 -0.50 17.68
CA SER A 158 -19.25 0.60 17.67
C SER A 158 -17.82 0.09 17.44
N SER A 159 -17.02 0.88 16.73
CA SER A 159 -15.62 0.57 16.40
C SER A 159 -14.68 1.39 17.27
N SER A 160 -13.63 0.73 17.75
CA SER A 160 -12.50 1.35 18.43
C SER A 160 -11.20 0.96 17.75
N TYR A 161 -10.20 1.83 17.80
CA TYR A 161 -8.93 1.63 17.11
C TYR A 161 -7.80 1.73 18.12
N SER A 162 -6.88 0.77 18.10
CA SER A 162 -5.70 0.80 18.96
C SER A 162 -4.46 0.44 18.16
N LEU A 163 -3.32 1.02 18.53
CA LEU A 163 -2.03 0.64 17.99
C LEU A 163 -1.53 -0.61 18.73
N TYR A 164 -1.15 -1.63 17.97
CA TYR A 164 -0.54 -2.85 18.46
C TYR A 164 0.86 -3.02 17.89
N ARG A 165 1.67 -3.81 18.61
CA ARG A 165 2.87 -4.43 18.07
C ARG A 165 2.77 -5.95 18.15
N THR A 166 3.38 -6.64 17.20
CA THR A 166 3.49 -8.10 17.18
C THR A 166 4.93 -8.51 16.99
N SER A 167 5.47 -9.33 17.90
CA SER A 167 6.83 -9.84 17.77
C SER A 167 6.95 -10.74 16.54
N ILE A 168 7.90 -10.44 15.65
CA ILE A 168 8.19 -11.26 14.46
C ILE A 168 8.76 -12.64 14.86
N ALA A 169 9.42 -12.72 16.02
CA ALA A 169 10.03 -13.94 16.53
C ALA A 169 9.01 -14.89 17.16
N SER A 170 8.17 -14.37 18.07
CA SER A 170 7.24 -15.19 18.86
C SER A 170 5.79 -15.17 18.36
N GLY A 171 5.39 -14.17 17.57
CA GLY A 171 3.99 -13.91 17.23
C GLY A 171 3.18 -13.24 18.36
N GLU A 172 3.83 -12.91 19.49
CA GLU A 172 3.15 -12.29 20.63
C GLU A 172 2.67 -10.88 20.27
N LYS A 173 1.36 -10.65 20.42
CA LYS A 173 0.65 -9.40 20.12
C LYS A 173 0.42 -8.61 21.41
N GLU A 174 0.83 -7.35 21.42
CA GLU A 174 0.71 -6.44 22.56
C GLU A 174 0.09 -5.11 22.15
N LYS A 175 -0.85 -4.59 22.95
CA LYS A 175 -1.44 -3.27 22.74
C LYS A 175 -0.48 -2.18 23.24
N ILE A 176 -0.18 -1.19 22.41
CA ILE A 176 0.64 -0.02 22.79
C ILE A 176 -0.24 1.06 23.39
N THR A 177 -1.27 1.50 22.65
CA THR A 177 -2.19 2.55 23.08
C THR A 177 -3.50 2.48 22.32
N ASP A 178 -4.56 3.02 22.91
CA ASP A 178 -5.78 3.33 22.17
C ASP A 178 -5.58 4.61 21.35
N LEU A 179 -6.21 4.67 20.18
CA LEU A 179 -6.18 5.78 19.24
C LEU A 179 -7.53 6.50 19.21
N ALA A 180 -7.53 7.73 18.71
CA ALA A 180 -8.79 8.34 18.32
C ALA A 180 -9.31 7.66 17.05
N GLY A 181 -10.63 7.52 16.90
CA GLY A 181 -11.25 6.72 15.82
C GLY A 181 -11.08 7.28 14.41
N ASN A 182 -10.30 8.35 14.24
CA ASN A 182 -10.01 9.05 13.01
C ASN A 182 -8.51 9.09 12.69
N GLU A 183 -7.67 8.30 13.38
CA GLU A 183 -6.21 8.28 13.22
C GLU A 183 -5.73 7.06 12.42
N PHE A 184 -5.03 7.32 11.31
CA PHE A 184 -4.56 6.33 10.35
C PHE A 184 -3.04 6.35 10.26
N LEU A 185 -2.41 5.17 10.34
CA LEU A 185 -0.98 5.01 10.06
C LEU A 185 -0.74 5.19 8.56
N ILE A 186 0.15 6.11 8.18
CA ILE A 186 0.43 6.44 6.77
C ILE A 186 1.92 6.45 6.42
N GLY A 187 2.80 6.19 7.40
CA GLY A 187 4.23 6.20 7.15
C GLY A 187 5.06 5.87 8.38
N ALA A 188 6.38 5.83 8.18
CA ALA A 188 7.38 5.65 9.21
C ALA A 188 8.60 6.53 8.90
N TYR A 189 9.25 7.05 9.93
CA TYR A 189 10.44 7.87 9.81
C TYR A 189 11.35 7.73 11.03
N LYS A 190 12.56 7.20 10.84
CA LYS A 190 13.49 6.86 11.93
C LYS A 190 12.75 6.05 13.01
N GLU A 191 12.72 6.50 14.25
CA GLU A 191 12.01 5.86 15.37
C GLU A 191 10.52 6.22 15.50
N TRP A 192 9.97 6.99 14.55
CA TRP A 192 8.61 7.51 14.59
C TRP A 192 7.68 6.79 13.61
N LEU A 193 6.46 6.50 14.08
CA LEU A 193 5.33 6.23 13.18
C LEU A 193 4.72 7.56 12.75
N VAL A 194 4.26 7.66 11.50
CA VAL A 194 3.60 8.85 10.96
C VAL A 194 2.12 8.58 10.81
N PHE A 195 1.31 9.40 11.48
CA PHE A 195 -0.13 9.29 11.46
C PHE A 195 -0.79 10.50 10.81
N LYS A 196 -1.91 10.23 10.14
CA LYS A 196 -2.86 11.21 9.65
C LYS A 196 -4.14 11.10 10.47
N SER A 197 -4.69 12.21 10.95
CA SER A 197 -6.06 12.28 11.44
C SER A 197 -6.99 12.91 10.41
N THR A 198 -8.19 12.37 10.26
CA THR A 198 -9.26 13.01 9.50
C THR A 198 -10.18 13.81 10.44
N PRO A 199 -10.77 14.93 10.00
CA PRO A 199 -11.79 15.63 10.78
C PRO A 199 -12.90 14.68 11.24
N ALA A 200 -13.35 14.80 12.49
CA ALA A 200 -14.53 14.07 12.94
C ALA A 200 -15.75 14.85 12.48
N PHE A 201 -16.59 14.26 11.61
CA PHE A 201 -17.78 14.92 11.07
C PHE A 201 -18.83 15.27 12.15
N GLU A 202 -18.72 14.69 13.36
CA GLU A 202 -19.76 14.78 14.40
C GLU A 202 -19.49 15.75 15.56
N SER A 203 -18.32 16.39 15.66
CA SER A 203 -17.98 17.26 16.81
C SER A 203 -17.86 18.74 16.46
N MET A 204 -18.54 19.57 17.27
CA MET A 204 -18.76 21.00 17.04
C MET A 204 -17.66 21.95 17.59
N THR A 205 -16.40 21.51 17.69
CA THR A 205 -15.30 22.43 18.04
C THR A 205 -14.30 22.60 16.90
N GLU A 206 -13.74 23.80 16.75
CA GLU A 206 -12.78 24.16 15.67
C GLU A 206 -11.53 23.26 15.64
N SER A 207 -11.14 22.63 16.76
CA SER A 207 -10.04 21.67 16.80
C SER A 207 -10.41 20.31 16.22
N ASP A 208 -11.68 19.93 16.23
CA ASP A 208 -12.16 18.63 15.78
C ASP A 208 -12.59 18.63 14.31
N THR A 209 -12.67 19.82 13.70
CA THR A 209 -13.00 20.02 12.28
C THR A 209 -11.77 20.06 11.38
N CYS A 210 -10.54 19.88 11.90
CA CYS A 210 -9.32 19.89 11.09
C CYS A 210 -8.65 18.51 11.04
N GLY A 211 -8.09 18.16 9.89
CA GLY A 211 -7.20 17.01 9.77
C GLY A 211 -5.80 17.39 10.24
N SER A 212 -4.99 16.40 10.64
CA SER A 212 -3.62 16.67 11.10
C SER A 212 -2.64 15.57 10.72
N LEU A 213 -1.38 15.95 10.56
CA LEU A 213 -0.24 15.04 10.43
C LEU A 213 0.56 15.11 11.73
N PHE A 214 0.90 13.95 12.30
CA PHE A 214 1.73 13.89 13.49
C PHE A 214 2.68 12.70 13.49
N LEU A 215 3.82 12.89 14.16
CA LEU A 215 4.72 11.81 14.53
C LEU A 215 4.27 11.20 15.86
N PHE A 216 4.33 9.88 15.95
CA PHE A 216 4.01 9.10 17.14
C PHE A 216 5.24 8.30 17.59
N SER A 217 5.66 8.50 18.84
CA SER A 217 6.75 7.72 19.45
C SER A 217 6.21 6.45 20.07
N ILE A 218 6.78 5.32 19.68
CA ILE A 218 6.46 4.00 20.25
C ILE A 218 7.06 3.78 21.64
N LYS A 219 7.99 4.63 22.10
CA LYS A 219 8.67 4.48 23.39
C LYS A 219 7.87 5.05 24.56
N ASP A 220 7.24 6.20 24.34
CA ASP A 220 6.56 6.99 25.37
C ASP A 220 5.15 7.45 24.96
N CYS A 221 4.64 6.95 23.83
CA CYS A 221 3.33 7.30 23.25
C CYS A 221 3.13 8.79 23.00
N ARG A 222 4.21 9.56 22.84
CA ARG A 222 4.14 11.00 22.59
C ARG A 222 3.72 11.29 21.15
N LYS A 223 2.77 12.21 20.98
CA LYS A 223 2.35 12.78 19.68
C LYS A 223 3.01 14.13 19.44
N GLN A 224 3.57 14.34 18.26
CA GLN A 224 4.12 15.62 17.79
C GLN A 224 3.41 16.03 16.49
N ILE A 225 2.51 17.01 16.57
CA ILE A 225 1.78 17.53 15.42
C ILE A 225 2.73 18.37 14.55
N LEU A 226 2.75 18.06 13.25
CA LEU A 226 3.56 18.76 12.25
C LEU A 226 2.71 19.68 11.36
N LEU A 227 1.49 19.26 11.02
CA LEU A 227 0.63 19.98 10.09
C LEU A 227 -0.85 19.84 10.48
N LYS A 228 -1.64 20.88 10.17
CA LYS A 228 -3.11 20.86 10.25
C LYS A 228 -3.70 21.43 8.96
N TRP A 229 -4.88 20.95 8.56
CA TRP A 229 -5.58 21.41 7.37
C TRP A 229 -7.10 21.37 7.53
N SER A 230 -7.78 22.14 6.69
CA SER A 230 -9.24 22.11 6.56
C SER A 230 -9.72 20.83 5.88
N PRO A 231 -10.91 20.30 6.23
CA PRO A 231 -11.48 19.11 5.60
C PRO A 231 -11.45 19.19 4.07
N GLU A 232 -11.28 18.04 3.43
CA GLU A 232 -11.38 17.89 1.97
C GLU A 232 -10.42 18.75 1.12
N THR A 233 -9.44 19.43 1.72
CA THR A 233 -8.48 20.26 0.96
C THR A 233 -7.10 19.63 0.80
N HIS A 234 -6.92 18.40 1.30
CA HIS A 234 -5.60 17.87 1.59
C HIS A 234 -5.44 16.39 1.27
N TYR A 235 -4.43 16.08 0.46
CA TYR A 235 -4.01 14.73 0.15
C TYR A 235 -2.49 14.67 0.14
N GLY A 236 -1.89 13.64 0.76
CA GLY A 236 -0.43 13.53 0.79
C GLY A 236 0.08 12.16 1.21
N ILE A 237 1.39 11.98 1.06
CA ILE A 237 2.11 10.73 1.23
C ILE A 237 3.44 10.95 1.94
N VAL A 238 3.89 9.93 2.67
CA VAL A 238 5.22 9.90 3.27
C VAL A 238 6.20 9.20 2.33
N HIS A 239 7.30 9.88 1.99
CA HIS A 239 8.38 9.32 1.19
C HIS A 239 9.72 9.92 1.62
N GLU A 240 10.71 9.06 1.85
CA GLU A 240 12.10 9.46 2.18
C GLU A 240 12.23 10.55 3.27
N GLY A 241 11.52 10.37 4.39
CA GLY A 241 11.59 11.30 5.53
C GLY A 241 10.91 12.65 5.29
N ARG A 242 10.08 12.75 4.24
CA ARG A 242 9.29 13.93 3.91
C ARG A 242 7.83 13.54 3.73
N TYR A 243 6.95 14.49 3.99
CA TYR A 243 5.53 14.39 3.67
C TYR A 243 5.22 15.34 2.51
N TYR A 244 4.84 14.78 1.38
CA TYR A 244 4.47 15.54 0.19
C TYR A 244 2.97 15.58 0.07
N TYR A 245 2.42 16.77 -0.18
CA TYR A 245 0.97 16.92 -0.20
C TYR A 245 0.49 18.02 -1.14
N LEU A 246 -0.69 17.80 -1.70
CA LEU A 246 -1.46 18.81 -2.40
C LEU A 246 -2.33 19.56 -1.39
N GLN A 247 -2.24 20.88 -1.44
CA GLN A 247 -3.24 21.78 -0.88
C GLN A 247 -4.14 22.24 -2.03
N CYS A 248 -5.39 21.79 -2.04
CA CYS A 248 -6.34 22.03 -3.12
C CYS A 248 -7.25 23.23 -2.83
N ASP A 249 -7.51 24.02 -3.86
CA ASP A 249 -8.53 25.07 -3.91
C ASP A 249 -9.47 24.77 -5.09
N PHE A 250 -10.64 24.20 -4.77
CA PHE A 250 -11.62 23.77 -5.76
C PHE A 250 -12.43 24.93 -6.36
N ASP A 251 -12.51 26.07 -5.69
CA ASP A 251 -13.22 27.25 -6.20
C ASP A 251 -12.53 27.79 -7.46
N ILE A 252 -11.20 27.72 -7.50
CA ILE A 252 -10.39 28.13 -8.64
C ILE A 252 -9.72 26.96 -9.38
N ARG A 253 -10.07 25.70 -9.02
CA ARG A 253 -9.53 24.45 -9.60
C ARG A 253 -8.01 24.45 -9.72
N SER A 254 -7.34 24.77 -8.61
CA SER A 254 -5.89 24.91 -8.55
C SER A 254 -5.35 24.33 -7.25
N ALA A 255 -4.18 23.69 -7.31
CA ALA A 255 -3.48 23.22 -6.12
C ALA A 255 -2.06 23.78 -6.02
N GLN A 256 -1.51 23.65 -4.81
CA GLN A 256 -0.10 23.81 -4.54
C GLN A 256 0.47 22.51 -3.98
N LEU A 257 1.60 22.06 -4.53
CA LEU A 257 2.36 20.93 -4.02
C LEU A 257 3.38 21.43 -3.00
N TYR A 258 3.32 20.87 -1.80
CA TYR A 258 4.25 21.14 -0.72
C TYR A 258 5.08 19.90 -0.39
N SER A 259 6.25 20.15 0.20
CA SER A 259 7.07 19.14 0.85
C SER A 259 7.43 19.59 2.25
N LEU A 260 7.00 18.81 3.23
CA LEU A 260 7.27 19.00 4.65
C LEU A 260 8.35 18.01 5.10
N ASN A 261 9.41 18.51 5.72
CA ASN A 261 10.45 17.67 6.33
C ASN A 261 9.98 17.13 7.69
N LEU A 262 9.97 15.80 7.85
CA LEU A 262 9.46 15.18 9.07
C LEU A 262 10.36 15.42 10.29
N GLU A 263 11.63 15.74 10.12
CA GLU A 263 12.57 15.98 11.23
C GLU A 263 12.31 17.28 11.96
N ASN A 264 12.06 18.36 11.22
CA ASN A 264 11.99 19.71 11.77
C ASN A 264 10.68 20.45 11.46
N GLY A 265 9.80 19.87 10.63
CA GLY A 265 8.54 20.49 10.20
C GLY A 265 8.69 21.56 9.12
N ASP A 266 9.90 21.80 8.61
CA ASP A 266 10.13 22.80 7.56
C ASP A 266 9.35 22.44 6.32
N THR A 267 8.58 23.40 5.82
CA THR A 267 7.67 23.20 4.69
C THR A 267 8.07 24.11 3.54
N VAL A 268 8.16 23.54 2.33
CA VAL A 268 8.49 24.26 1.10
C VAL A 268 7.38 24.04 0.07
N CYS A 269 6.92 25.12 -0.55
CA CYS A 269 6.08 25.03 -1.74
C CYS A 269 6.97 24.67 -2.94
N ILE A 270 6.77 23.48 -3.51
CA ILE A 270 7.49 23.02 -4.71
C ILE A 270 6.90 23.69 -5.94
N LYS A 271 5.57 23.67 -6.06
CA LYS A 271 4.88 24.19 -7.24
C LYS A 271 3.49 24.68 -6.92
N SER A 272 3.14 25.85 -7.47
CA SER A 272 1.78 26.39 -7.46
C SER A 272 1.13 26.34 -8.83
N GLY A 273 -0.21 26.44 -8.83
CA GLY A 273 -1.00 26.50 -10.07
C GLY A 273 -1.14 25.14 -10.73
N LEU A 274 -1.18 24.07 -9.93
CA LEU A 274 -1.34 22.72 -10.44
C LEU A 274 -2.80 22.48 -10.81
N PRO A 275 -3.08 21.87 -11.97
CA PRO A 275 -4.44 21.50 -12.34
C PRO A 275 -4.95 20.42 -11.39
N ILE A 276 -6.22 20.51 -11.01
CA ILE A 276 -6.95 19.52 -10.19
C ILE A 276 -8.37 19.36 -10.72
N GLY A 277 -9.04 18.28 -10.30
CA GLY A 277 -10.43 18.01 -10.61
C GLY A 277 -11.40 18.88 -9.80
N ASP A 278 -12.67 18.53 -9.84
CA ASP A 278 -13.75 19.25 -9.16
C ASP A 278 -13.82 18.92 -7.66
N SER A 279 -13.15 17.84 -7.24
CA SER A 279 -13.08 17.35 -5.87
C SER A 279 -11.81 16.51 -5.65
N LEU A 280 -11.58 16.09 -4.41
CA LEU A 280 -10.53 15.10 -4.12
C LEU A 280 -10.81 13.74 -4.80
N ASP A 281 -12.08 13.37 -5.02
CA ASP A 281 -12.43 12.11 -5.70
C ASP A 281 -12.06 12.12 -7.19
N THR A 282 -11.87 13.30 -7.77
CA THR A 282 -11.46 13.50 -9.17
C THR A 282 -10.01 13.94 -9.29
N THR A 283 -9.25 13.94 -8.19
CA THR A 283 -7.81 14.19 -8.17
C THR A 283 -7.13 13.02 -7.48
N TYR A 284 -6.73 12.03 -8.27
CA TYR A 284 -6.14 10.79 -7.75
C TYR A 284 -4.63 10.91 -7.66
N PHE A 285 -4.08 10.64 -6.49
CA PHE A 285 -2.65 10.62 -6.30
C PHE A 285 -2.11 9.20 -6.47
N GLU A 286 -1.11 9.03 -7.33
CA GLU A 286 -0.54 7.71 -7.62
C GLU A 286 0.67 7.39 -6.72
N GLY A 287 1.53 8.38 -6.46
CA GLY A 287 2.75 8.16 -5.68
C GLY A 287 3.89 9.13 -6.01
N ILE A 288 5.04 8.87 -5.43
CA ILE A 288 6.30 9.55 -5.77
C ILE A 288 7.24 8.51 -6.35
N TYR A 289 7.61 8.72 -7.60
CA TYR A 289 8.45 7.80 -8.35
C TYR A 289 9.57 8.58 -8.98
N ASP A 290 10.81 8.08 -8.85
CA ASP A 290 11.99 8.72 -9.45
C ASP A 290 12.12 10.22 -9.10
N GLY A 291 11.78 10.56 -7.85
CA GLY A 291 11.78 11.94 -7.36
C GLY A 291 10.69 12.85 -7.96
N LYS A 292 9.69 12.29 -8.66
CA LYS A 292 8.55 13.03 -9.22
C LYS A 292 7.25 12.64 -8.53
N PHE A 293 6.47 13.64 -8.17
CA PHE A 293 5.12 13.50 -7.63
C PHE A 293 4.15 13.27 -8.78
N LEU A 294 3.56 12.07 -8.87
CA LEU A 294 2.66 11.66 -9.95
C LEU A 294 1.20 11.65 -9.46
N TYR A 295 0.33 12.31 -10.20
CA TYR A 295 -1.10 12.35 -9.93
C TYR A 295 -1.91 12.46 -11.22
N TYR A 296 -3.19 12.11 -11.13
CA TYR A 296 -4.15 12.09 -12.22
C TYR A 296 -5.36 12.95 -11.90
N VAL A 297 -5.81 13.70 -12.90
CA VAL A 297 -7.00 14.54 -12.82
C VAL A 297 -8.09 13.93 -13.67
N GLY A 298 -9.16 13.47 -13.03
CA GLY A 298 -10.34 12.94 -13.68
C GLY A 298 -11.26 14.06 -14.16
N SER A 299 -11.73 13.94 -15.39
CA SER A 299 -12.79 14.79 -15.96
C SER A 299 -13.89 13.91 -16.54
N ALA A 300 -15.14 14.18 -16.17
CA ALA A 300 -16.29 13.47 -16.73
C ALA A 300 -16.47 13.84 -18.21
N ASP A 301 -16.77 12.85 -19.03
CA ASP A 301 -17.15 13.06 -20.43
C ASP A 301 -18.50 13.79 -20.49
N SER A 302 -18.57 14.81 -21.35
CA SER A 302 -19.79 15.62 -21.53
C SER A 302 -20.97 14.83 -22.10
N GLU A 303 -20.71 13.76 -22.86
CA GLU A 303 -21.74 12.91 -23.47
C GLU A 303 -22.07 11.68 -22.63
N ASN A 304 -21.13 11.23 -21.78
CA ASN A 304 -21.34 10.14 -20.85
C ASN A 304 -20.69 10.44 -19.49
N VAL A 305 -21.47 10.97 -18.56
CA VAL A 305 -21.00 11.33 -17.21
C VAL A 305 -20.39 10.17 -16.40
N LEU A 306 -20.58 8.92 -16.83
CA LEU A 306 -19.96 7.74 -16.23
C LEU A 306 -18.57 7.41 -16.81
N ALA A 307 -18.21 7.98 -17.96
CA ALA A 307 -16.87 7.88 -18.53
C ALA A 307 -15.99 9.01 -17.97
N ILE A 308 -14.98 8.65 -17.18
CA ILE A 308 -14.00 9.60 -16.63
C ILE A 308 -12.71 9.45 -17.42
N HIS A 309 -12.26 10.55 -18.03
CA HIS A 309 -10.94 10.64 -18.67
C HIS A 309 -9.94 11.19 -17.66
N TYR A 310 -8.74 10.61 -17.60
CA TYR A 310 -7.70 11.03 -16.67
C TYR A 310 -6.54 11.69 -17.42
N ALA A 311 -6.18 12.90 -17.01
CA ALA A 311 -4.95 13.57 -17.43
C ALA A 311 -3.86 13.36 -16.36
N GLY A 312 -2.71 12.81 -16.74
CA GLY A 312 -1.59 12.55 -15.84
C GLY A 312 -0.63 13.72 -15.75
N TYR A 313 -0.14 14.00 -14.55
CA TYR A 313 0.80 15.08 -14.28
C TYR A 313 1.91 14.60 -13.33
N ALA A 314 3.16 14.89 -13.69
CA ALA A 314 4.33 14.60 -12.88
C ALA A 314 5.03 15.90 -12.49
N VAL A 315 5.26 16.12 -11.20
CA VAL A 315 5.96 17.31 -10.69
C VAL A 315 7.29 16.88 -10.07
N SER A 316 8.39 17.36 -10.63
CA SER A 316 9.72 17.16 -10.07
C SER A 316 9.82 17.74 -8.66
N SER A 317 10.21 16.91 -7.69
CA SER A 317 10.34 17.33 -6.29
C SER A 317 11.51 18.30 -6.05
N SER A 318 12.51 18.33 -6.94
CA SER A 318 13.71 19.15 -6.77
C SER A 318 13.56 20.59 -7.26
N ASP A 319 12.80 20.82 -8.32
CA ASP A 319 12.69 22.12 -9.00
C ASP A 319 11.26 22.52 -9.39
N GLY A 320 10.27 21.66 -9.17
CA GLY A 320 8.88 21.92 -9.50
C GLY A 320 8.55 21.89 -10.99
N ALA A 321 9.46 21.36 -11.84
CA ALA A 321 9.15 21.14 -13.25
C ALA A 321 7.90 20.25 -13.38
N LEU A 322 6.94 20.69 -14.18
CA LEU A 322 5.68 19.98 -14.44
C LEU A 322 5.75 19.34 -15.83
N GLU A 323 5.48 18.06 -15.89
CA GLU A 323 5.41 17.24 -17.11
C GLU A 323 4.03 16.59 -17.20
N GLU A 324 3.50 16.46 -18.41
CA GLU A 324 2.26 15.73 -18.67
C GLU A 324 2.59 14.27 -18.99
N VAL A 325 1.85 13.34 -18.38
CA VAL A 325 1.97 11.90 -18.61
C VAL A 325 0.78 11.44 -19.43
N THR A 326 1.04 11.04 -20.67
CA THR A 326 0.04 10.69 -21.69
C THR A 326 0.05 9.21 -22.06
N LEU A 327 0.90 8.41 -21.42
CA LEU A 327 0.91 6.96 -21.60
C LEU A 327 -0.41 6.34 -21.11
N THR A 328 -1.10 5.65 -22.01
CA THR A 328 -2.33 4.90 -21.72
C THR A 328 -2.11 3.38 -21.79
N SER A 329 -2.99 2.67 -21.09
CA SER A 329 -3.10 1.22 -21.00
C SER A 329 -4.54 0.83 -21.35
N ASN A 330 -4.73 -0.35 -21.95
CA ASN A 330 -6.06 -0.88 -22.21
C ASN A 330 -6.34 -2.10 -21.31
N PHE A 331 -6.89 -1.85 -20.13
CA PHE A 331 -7.27 -2.86 -19.15
C PHE A 331 -8.67 -2.53 -18.66
N GLN A 332 -9.67 -3.30 -19.07
CA GLN A 332 -11.10 -3.00 -18.85
C GLN A 332 -11.52 -1.61 -19.37
N GLY A 333 -10.85 -1.12 -20.43
CA GLY A 333 -11.02 0.23 -20.97
C GLY A 333 -9.69 0.98 -21.06
N GLU A 334 -9.71 2.11 -21.77
CA GLU A 334 -8.55 3.01 -21.81
C GLU A 334 -8.38 3.70 -20.45
N THR A 335 -7.19 3.57 -19.89
CA THR A 335 -6.81 4.12 -18.59
C THR A 335 -5.36 4.55 -18.62
N TYR A 336 -4.89 5.23 -17.57
CA TYR A 336 -3.47 5.55 -17.45
C TYR A 336 -2.63 4.28 -17.19
N VAL A 337 -1.36 4.33 -17.56
CA VAL A 337 -0.41 3.26 -17.22
C VAL A 337 -0.14 3.29 -15.71
N LYS A 338 -0.59 2.24 -15.01
CA LYS A 338 -0.39 2.09 -13.57
C LYS A 338 1.02 1.59 -13.26
N ILE A 339 1.72 2.27 -12.35
CA ILE A 339 3.00 1.80 -11.82
C ILE A 339 2.69 0.76 -10.72
N LEU A 340 3.26 -0.43 -10.87
CA LEU A 340 3.12 -1.52 -9.89
C LEU A 340 4.32 -1.54 -8.93
N TRP A 341 5.51 -1.23 -9.45
CA TRP A 341 6.74 -1.21 -8.68
C TRP A 341 7.79 -0.32 -9.33
N GLU A 342 8.62 0.33 -8.49
CA GLU A 342 9.79 1.07 -8.93
C GLU A 342 11.06 0.26 -8.63
N PHE A 343 11.82 -0.03 -9.68
CA PHE A 343 13.20 -0.46 -9.56
C PHE A 343 14.12 0.74 -9.75
N LYS A 344 15.41 0.54 -9.44
CA LYS A 344 16.42 1.60 -9.59
C LYS A 344 16.43 2.32 -10.95
N ASP A 345 16.26 1.59 -12.06
CA ASP A 345 16.42 2.10 -13.44
C ASP A 345 15.13 2.03 -14.31
N CYS A 346 14.10 1.32 -13.86
CA CYS A 346 12.87 1.09 -14.63
C CYS A 346 11.66 0.94 -13.71
N PHE A 347 10.46 1.05 -14.28
CA PHE A 347 9.21 0.74 -13.62
C PHE A 347 8.66 -0.60 -14.09
N LEU A 348 8.06 -1.37 -13.18
CA LEU A 348 7.08 -2.39 -13.53
C LEU A 348 5.71 -1.72 -13.67
N VAL A 349 5.06 -1.92 -14.81
CA VAL A 349 3.79 -1.26 -15.13
C VAL A 349 2.75 -2.23 -15.66
N ARG A 350 1.46 -1.90 -15.47
CA ARG A 350 0.34 -2.56 -16.16
C ARG A 350 0.05 -1.82 -17.46
N THR A 351 0.20 -2.50 -18.59
CA THR A 351 0.05 -1.92 -19.93
C THR A 351 -1.22 -2.34 -20.66
N GLY A 352 -1.92 -3.35 -20.16
CA GLY A 352 -3.21 -3.76 -20.69
C GLY A 352 -3.69 -5.09 -20.13
N GLU A 353 -4.36 -5.87 -20.96
CA GLU A 353 -4.85 -7.21 -20.65
C GLU A 353 -4.42 -8.27 -21.68
N VAL A 354 -4.24 -9.49 -21.20
CA VAL A 354 -4.21 -10.72 -22.00
C VAL A 354 -5.48 -11.51 -21.74
N ILE A 355 -5.98 -12.21 -22.75
CA ILE A 355 -7.18 -13.03 -22.62
C ILE A 355 -6.76 -14.46 -22.25
N GLU A 356 -7.04 -14.83 -21.00
CA GLU A 356 -6.93 -16.21 -20.54
C GLU A 356 -8.20 -16.99 -20.90
N THR A 357 -8.03 -18.25 -21.31
CA THR A 357 -9.15 -19.14 -21.60
C THR A 357 -9.27 -20.14 -20.46
N LYS A 358 -10.32 -20.01 -19.65
CA LYS A 358 -10.56 -20.90 -18.51
C LYS A 358 -11.78 -21.80 -18.76
N VAL A 359 -11.75 -23.01 -18.22
CA VAL A 359 -12.93 -23.86 -18.10
C VAL A 359 -13.54 -23.61 -16.74
N LEU A 360 -14.75 -23.06 -16.72
CA LEU A 360 -15.51 -22.74 -15.52
C LEU A 360 -16.69 -23.69 -15.38
N GLU A 361 -17.20 -23.82 -14.15
CA GLU A 361 -18.42 -24.58 -13.86
C GLU A 361 -19.60 -23.63 -13.68
N GLY A 362 -20.69 -23.88 -14.41
CA GLY A 362 -21.95 -23.15 -14.28
C GLY A 362 -22.67 -23.53 -12.99
N ILE A 363 -23.67 -22.71 -12.60
CA ILE A 363 -24.49 -22.95 -11.40
C ILE A 363 -25.23 -24.31 -11.46
N ASP A 364 -25.45 -24.84 -12.66
CA ASP A 364 -26.07 -26.14 -12.92
C ASP A 364 -25.07 -27.31 -12.99
N GLY A 365 -23.79 -27.07 -12.71
CA GLY A 365 -22.71 -28.05 -12.77
C GLY A 365 -22.17 -28.32 -14.18
N THR A 366 -22.61 -27.54 -15.19
CA THR A 366 -22.10 -27.71 -16.56
C THR A 366 -20.79 -26.96 -16.76
N SER A 367 -19.78 -27.61 -17.34
CA SER A 367 -18.54 -26.93 -17.70
C SER A 367 -18.74 -26.07 -18.96
N TYR A 368 -18.24 -24.84 -18.94
CA TYR A 368 -18.19 -23.95 -20.10
C TYR A 368 -16.85 -23.23 -20.18
N THR A 369 -16.48 -22.80 -21.38
CA THR A 369 -15.25 -22.05 -21.59
C THR A 369 -15.53 -20.55 -21.50
N ALA A 370 -14.80 -19.86 -20.63
CA ALA A 370 -14.82 -18.42 -20.48
C ALA A 370 -13.49 -17.80 -20.95
N LYS A 371 -13.59 -16.58 -21.47
CA LYS A 371 -12.44 -15.72 -21.77
C LYS A 371 -12.36 -14.65 -20.69
N ILE A 372 -11.33 -14.70 -19.87
CA ILE A 372 -11.16 -13.81 -18.72
C ILE A 372 -9.98 -12.89 -19.00
N PRO A 373 -10.14 -11.55 -18.91
CA PRO A 373 -9.02 -10.63 -19.02
C PRO A 373 -8.13 -10.74 -17.77
N ALA A 374 -6.85 -10.99 -17.98
CA ALA A 374 -5.80 -10.94 -16.96
C ALA A 374 -4.85 -9.78 -17.28
N PRO A 375 -4.22 -9.15 -16.28
CA PRO A 375 -3.39 -7.98 -16.53
C PRO A 375 -2.10 -8.34 -17.29
N GLN A 376 -1.77 -7.57 -18.33
CA GLN A 376 -0.48 -7.62 -19.03
C GLN A 376 0.48 -6.65 -18.36
N TRP A 377 1.64 -7.16 -17.94
CA TRP A 377 2.70 -6.35 -17.34
C TRP A 377 3.87 -6.16 -18.29
N ALA A 378 4.63 -5.09 -18.06
CA ALA A 378 5.87 -4.79 -18.77
C ALA A 378 6.84 -4.00 -17.88
N LEU A 379 8.12 -4.05 -18.21
CA LEU A 379 9.10 -3.08 -17.74
C LEU A 379 9.18 -1.90 -18.69
N ILE A 380 9.39 -0.69 -18.18
CA ILE A 380 9.66 0.52 -18.95
C ILE A 380 10.78 1.31 -18.30
N ALA A 381 11.76 1.80 -19.06
CA ALA A 381 12.80 2.65 -18.51
C ALA A 381 12.19 3.94 -17.97
N LYS A 382 12.75 4.48 -16.88
CA LYS A 382 12.25 5.72 -16.26
C LYS A 382 12.19 6.88 -17.27
N GLU A 383 13.24 7.05 -18.06
CA GLU A 383 13.31 8.06 -19.12
C GLU A 383 12.18 7.89 -20.16
N ASP A 384 11.90 6.65 -20.59
CA ASP A 384 10.84 6.36 -21.54
C ASP A 384 9.46 6.67 -20.95
N PHE A 385 9.22 6.33 -19.68
CA PHE A 385 7.96 6.62 -19.01
C PHE A 385 7.69 8.13 -18.94
N TRP A 386 8.65 8.91 -18.44
CA TRP A 386 8.52 10.36 -18.28
C TRP A 386 8.49 11.13 -19.60
N SER A 387 9.10 10.58 -20.67
CA SER A 387 9.05 11.17 -22.01
C SER A 387 7.87 10.70 -22.86
N ASN A 388 6.95 9.91 -22.28
CA ASN A 388 5.79 9.33 -22.95
C ASN A 388 6.15 8.42 -24.16
N ASN A 389 7.29 7.75 -24.09
CA ASN A 389 7.72 6.78 -25.09
C ASN A 389 7.28 5.36 -24.67
N PRO A 390 6.36 4.70 -25.40
CA PRO A 390 5.82 3.40 -25.01
C PRO A 390 6.77 2.22 -25.36
N ASN A 391 8.05 2.33 -24.97
CA ASN A 391 9.10 1.34 -25.22
C ASN A 391 9.03 0.19 -24.21
N TYR A 392 7.87 -0.45 -24.11
CA TYR A 392 7.60 -1.50 -23.14
C TYR A 392 8.37 -2.78 -23.43
N GLN A 393 8.90 -3.38 -22.37
CA GLN A 393 9.48 -4.72 -22.38
C GLN A 393 8.53 -5.68 -21.69
N THR A 394 7.71 -6.36 -22.49
CA THR A 394 6.64 -7.24 -22.01
C THR A 394 7.15 -8.33 -21.06
N ILE A 395 6.43 -8.53 -19.96
CA ILE A 395 6.59 -9.67 -19.06
C ILE A 395 5.79 -10.85 -19.62
N SER A 396 6.42 -12.02 -19.70
CA SER A 396 5.70 -13.25 -20.04
C SER A 396 4.78 -13.64 -18.90
N PRO A 397 3.46 -13.78 -19.13
CA PRO A 397 2.53 -14.18 -18.08
C PRO A 397 2.84 -15.60 -17.60
N VAL A 398 2.24 -15.97 -16.46
CA VAL A 398 2.32 -17.34 -15.96
C VAL A 398 1.76 -18.32 -17.01
N ALA A 399 2.46 -19.42 -17.24
CA ALA A 399 1.94 -20.51 -18.06
C ALA A 399 0.98 -21.34 -17.19
N ASP A 400 -0.24 -21.54 -17.67
CA ASP A 400 -1.21 -22.46 -17.06
C ASP A 400 -0.84 -23.94 -17.31
#